data_AF-A0A945C6B6-F1
#
_entry.id   AF-A0A945C6B6-F1
#
_cell.length_a   1.000
_cell.length_b   1.000
_cell.length_c   1.000
_cell.angle_alpha   90.00
_cell.angle_beta   90.00
_cell.angle_gamma   90.00
#
_symmetry.space_group_name_H-M   'P 1'
#
loop_
_entity.id
_entity.type
_entity.pdbx_description
1 polymer ?
#
loop_
_entity_poly.entity_id
_entity_poly.type
_entity_poly.pdbx_seq_one_letter_code
_entity_poly.pdbx_strand_id
1 'polypeptide(L)'
;MIKDKNIKGKKILYLVTQTKWGGAQKYALELAQYFSKNNEVHIAFGEINDQNPKFLALAKKMKIKTIPIQNLKRKIEPKKEISA
;
A
#
# COMPACT_ATOMS: atom_id res chain seq x y z
N MET A 1 15.58 19.19 -4.58
CA MET A 1 15.71 18.60 -5.92
C MET A 1 16.29 17.20 -5.76
N ILE A 2 15.48 16.14 -5.95
CA ILE A 2 15.94 14.76 -5.75
C ILE A 2 16.82 14.40 -6.95
N LYS A 3 18.14 14.39 -6.75
CA LYS A 3 19.15 13.94 -7.74
C LYS A 3 18.85 12.49 -8.15
N ASP A 4 19.02 12.20 -9.44
CA ASP A 4 18.81 10.91 -10.12
C ASP A 4 18.95 9.70 -9.19
N LYS A 5 17.81 9.19 -8.70
CA LYS A 5 17.77 7.90 -8.01
C LYS A 5 17.40 6.86 -9.04
N ASN A 6 18.41 6.17 -9.56
CA ASN A 6 18.18 4.88 -10.19
C ASN A 6 17.45 3.98 -9.18
N ILE A 7 16.18 3.71 -9.47
CA ILE A 7 15.25 3.03 -8.56
C ILE A 7 15.45 1.51 -8.63
N LYS A 8 16.24 1.00 -9.59
CA LYS A 8 16.46 -0.43 -9.82
C LYS A 8 17.18 -1.09 -8.64
N GLY A 9 16.74 -2.29 -8.26
CA GLY A 9 17.32 -3.06 -7.15
C GLY A 9 17.03 -2.47 -5.77
N LYS A 10 15.99 -1.64 -5.62
CA LYS A 10 15.62 -1.03 -4.34
C LYS A 10 14.43 -1.75 -3.70
N LYS A 11 14.20 -1.42 -2.43
CA LYS A 11 12.98 -1.81 -1.70
C LYS A 11 11.97 -0.66 -1.79
N ILE A 12 10.74 -0.97 -2.18
CA ILE A 12 9.66 0.00 -2.33
C ILE A 12 8.47 -0.47 -1.50
N LEU A 13 7.99 0.41 -0.62
CA LEU A 13 6.76 0.19 0.13
C LEU A 13 5.71 1.20 -0.33
N TYR A 14 4.63 0.70 -0.92
CA TYR A 14 3.42 1.50 -1.13
C TYR A 14 2.58 1.48 0.14
N LEU A 15 2.09 2.65 0.55
CA LEU A 15 1.23 2.79 1.71
C LEU A 15 -0.17 3.20 1.25
N VAL A 16 -1.18 2.39 1.58
CA VAL A 16 -2.58 2.64 1.20
C VAL A 16 -3.44 2.67 2.45
N THR A 17 -4.14 3.76 2.71
CA THR A 17 -4.93 3.89 3.95
C THR A 17 -6.13 2.95 4.00
N GLN A 18 -6.75 2.65 2.85
CA GLN A 18 -7.96 1.83 2.75
C GLN A 18 -7.88 0.90 1.54
N THR A 19 -8.38 -0.31 1.67
CA THR A 19 -8.38 -1.30 0.58
C THR A 19 -9.60 -1.18 -0.34
N LYS A 20 -10.54 -0.28 -0.06
CA LYS A 20 -11.76 -0.04 -0.87
C LYS A 20 -11.43 0.04 -2.36
N TRP A 21 -12.07 -0.80 -3.18
CA TRP A 21 -11.74 -0.87 -4.60
C TRP A 21 -12.09 0.44 -5.33
N GLY A 22 -11.13 0.97 -6.09
CA GLY A 22 -11.25 2.23 -6.82
C GLY A 22 -10.03 2.51 -7.69
N GLY A 23 -10.01 3.68 -8.34
CA GLY A 23 -8.94 4.08 -9.25
C GLY A 23 -7.57 4.14 -8.58
N ALA A 24 -7.49 4.69 -7.37
CA ALA A 24 -6.23 4.81 -6.62
C ALA A 24 -5.64 3.45 -6.25
N GLN A 25 -6.47 2.50 -5.79
CA GLN A 25 -6.07 1.15 -5.43
C GLN A 25 -5.64 0.34 -6.64
N LYS A 26 -6.36 0.49 -7.77
CA LYS A 26 -5.97 -0.10 -9.06
C LYS A 26 -4.59 0.41 -9.47
N TYR A 27 -4.39 1.73 -9.44
CA TYR A 27 -3.13 2.34 -9.85
C TYR A 27 -1.96 1.94 -8.93
N ALA A 28 -2.18 1.89 -7.61
CA ALA A 28 -1.17 1.42 -6.67
C ALA A 28 -0.73 -0.04 -6.94
N LEU A 29 -1.67 -0.93 -7.29
CA LEU A 29 -1.36 -2.31 -7.68
C LEU A 29 -0.59 -2.37 -9.00
N GLU A 30 -1.00 -1.60 -10.00
CA GLU A 30 -0.33 -1.54 -11.30
C GLU A 30 1.10 -1.03 -11.17
N LEU A 31 1.32 0.02 -10.38
CA LEU A 31 2.64 0.52 -10.06
C LEU A 31 3.46 -0.52 -9.31
N ALA A 32 2.88 -1.17 -8.29
CA ALA A 32 3.58 -2.19 -7.53
C ALA A 32 4.04 -3.35 -8.43
N GLN A 33 3.16 -3.80 -9.33
CA GLN A 33 3.46 -4.82 -10.33
C GLN A 33 4.52 -4.37 -11.35
N TYR A 34 4.46 -3.12 -11.80
CA TYR A 34 5.45 -2.57 -12.73
C TYR A 34 6.85 -2.56 -12.10
N PHE A 35 6.96 -2.04 -10.88
CA PHE A 35 8.24 -1.92 -10.19
C PHE A 35 8.78 -3.25 -9.65
N SER A 36 7.92 -4.23 -9.34
CA SER A 36 8.36 -5.53 -8.82
C SER A 36 9.21 -6.33 -9.81
N LYS A 37 9.19 -5.97 -11.11
CA LYS A 37 10.06 -6.58 -12.13
C LYS A 37 11.56 -6.43 -11.83
N ASN A 38 11.94 -5.37 -11.12
CA ASN A 38 13.33 -5.04 -10.85
C ASN A 38 13.62 -4.69 -9.38
N ASN A 39 12.62 -4.80 -8.51
CA ASN A 39 12.66 -4.30 -7.13
C ASN A 39 11.92 -5.23 -6.18
N GLU A 40 12.27 -5.17 -4.91
CA GLU A 40 11.45 -5.75 -3.85
C GLU A 40 10.32 -4.76 -3.55
N VAL A 41 9.07 -5.19 -3.80
CA VAL A 41 7.91 -4.30 -3.69
C VAL A 41 6.85 -4.91 -2.81
N HIS A 42 6.47 -4.18 -1.76
CA HIS A 42 5.39 -4.56 -0.86
C HIS A 42 4.33 -3.45 -0.83
N ILE A 43 3.11 -3.82 -0.45
CA ILE A 43 2.02 -2.88 -0.18
C ILE A 43 1.61 -3.01 1.28
N ALA A 44 1.76 -1.95 2.05
CA ALA A 44 1.14 -1.84 3.36
C ALA A 44 -0.25 -1.20 3.27
N PHE A 45 -1.20 -1.71 4.05
CA PHE A 45 -2.57 -1.19 4.03
C PHE A 45 -3.19 -1.05 5.43
N GLY A 46 -4.09 -0.08 5.55
CA GLY A 46 -4.82 0.22 6.79
C GLY A 46 -6.25 -0.33 6.80
N GLU A 47 -7.00 0.06 7.82
CA GLU A 47 -8.41 -0.30 8.00
C GLU A 47 -8.65 -1.82 7.88
N ILE A 48 -7.89 -2.58 8.67
CA ILE A 48 -7.86 -4.05 8.59
C ILE A 48 -9.20 -4.74 8.87
N ASN A 49 -10.17 -4.03 9.46
CA ASN A 49 -11.50 -4.53 9.75
C ASN A 49 -12.52 -4.23 8.62
N ASP A 50 -12.16 -3.40 7.64
CA ASP A 50 -12.99 -3.02 6.49
C ASP A 50 -12.23 -3.29 5.18
N GLN A 51 -11.89 -4.57 4.98
CA GLN A 51 -11.08 -5.00 3.84
C GLN A 51 -11.93 -5.26 2.61
N ASN A 52 -11.47 -4.78 1.45
CA ASN A 52 -12.04 -5.17 0.18
C ASN A 52 -11.36 -6.45 -0.34
N PRO A 53 -12.09 -7.58 -0.47
CA PRO A 53 -11.51 -8.85 -0.89
C PRO A 53 -10.93 -8.79 -2.30
N LYS A 54 -11.45 -7.93 -3.18
CA LYS A 54 -10.96 -7.78 -4.56
C LYS A 54 -9.53 -7.25 -4.58
N PHE A 55 -9.21 -6.29 -3.72
CA PHE A 55 -7.87 -5.72 -3.64
C PHE A 55 -6.84 -6.79 -3.25
N LEU A 56 -7.13 -7.54 -2.19
CA LEU A 56 -6.24 -8.58 -1.68
C LEU A 56 -6.11 -9.76 -2.65
N ALA A 57 -7.21 -10.16 -3.29
CA ALA A 57 -7.20 -11.21 -4.30
C ALA A 57 -6.33 -10.81 -5.51
N LEU A 58 -6.40 -9.56 -5.96
CA LEU A 58 -5.59 -9.06 -7.07
C LEU A 58 -4.11 -8.93 -6.67
N ALA A 59 -3.81 -8.40 -5.48
CA ALA A 59 -2.44 -8.34 -4.97
C ALA A 59 -1.82 -9.74 -4.91
N LYS A 60 -2.57 -10.73 -4.39
CA LYS A 60 -2.15 -12.14 -4.34
C LYS A 60 -1.93 -12.72 -5.74
N LYS A 61 -2.86 -12.48 -6.68
CA LYS A 61 -2.72 -12.92 -8.09
C LYS A 61 -1.48 -12.33 -8.75
N MET A 62 -1.14 -11.08 -8.44
CA MET A 62 0.05 -10.38 -8.94
C MET A 62 1.33 -10.75 -8.17
N LYS A 63 1.26 -11.64 -7.17
CA LYS A 63 2.36 -12.03 -6.28
C LYS A 63 2.99 -10.84 -5.54
N ILE A 64 2.18 -9.80 -5.25
CA ILE A 64 2.61 -8.65 -4.45
C ILE A 64 2.31 -8.94 -2.99
N LYS A 65 3.34 -8.87 -2.14
CA LYS A 65 3.18 -9.05 -0.70
C LYS A 65 2.41 -7.87 -0.10
N THR A 66 1.37 -8.17 0.67
CA THR A 66 0.59 -7.18 1.40
C THR A 66 0.88 -7.27 2.90
N ILE A 67 0.86 -6.12 3.58
CA ILE A 67 1.19 -5.98 5.01
C ILE A 67 0.06 -5.18 5.68
N PRO A 68 -0.78 -5.79 6.53
CA PRO A 68 -1.78 -5.03 7.28
C PRO A 68 -1.08 -4.17 8.35
N ILE A 69 -1.49 -2.90 8.47
CA ILE A 69 -1.07 -1.98 9.54
C ILE A 69 -2.29 -1.63 10.38
N GLN A 70 -2.32 -2.12 11.62
CA GLN A 70 -3.45 -1.99 12.55
C GLN A 70 -3.90 -0.54 12.75
N ASN A 71 -2.93 0.36 12.90
CA ASN A 71 -3.17 1.75 13.29
C ASN A 71 -3.24 2.71 12.10
N LEU A 72 -3.09 2.23 10.87
CA LEU A 72 -3.25 3.09 9.69
C LEU A 72 -4.75 3.27 9.42
N LYS A 73 -5.26 4.46 9.69
CA LYS A 73 -6.68 4.83 9.50
C LYS A 73 -6.78 6.07 8.62
N ARG A 74 -7.83 6.17 7.80
CA ARG A 74 -8.06 7.39 7.00
C ARG A 74 -8.54 8.55 7.85
N LYS A 75 -9.43 8.28 8.80
CA LYS A 75 -9.89 9.28 9.75
C LYS A 75 -8.81 9.47 10.81
N ILE A 76 -8.16 10.63 10.76
CA ILE A 76 -7.38 11.12 11.89
C ILE A 76 -8.41 11.64 12.90
N GLU A 77 -8.44 11.09 14.11
CA GLU A 77 -9.24 11.60 15.22
C GLU A 77 -8.29 12.37 16.16
N PRO A 78 -8.11 13.69 16.01
CA PRO A 78 -7.06 14.43 16.71
C PRO A 78 -7.13 14.29 18.24
N LYS A 79 -8.34 14.17 18.78
CA LYS A 79 -8.57 13.97 20.22
C LYS A 79 -8.05 12.64 20.75
N LYS A 80 -8.03 11.57 19.94
CA LYS A 80 -7.52 10.25 20.35
C LYS A 80 -6.00 10.12 20.18
N GLU A 81 -5.43 10.87 19.24
CA GLU A 81 -3.99 10.85 18.92
C GLU A 81 -3.14 11.64 19.93
N ILE A 82 -3.70 12.67 20.59
CA ILE A 82 -2.95 13.49 21.58
C ILE A 82 -2.91 12.80 22.97
N SER A 83 -3.83 11.90 23.24
CA SER A 83 -3.99 11.22 24.53
C SER A 83 -3.46 9.77 24.56
N ALA A 84 -2.72 9.35 23.51
CA ALA A 84 -2.13 8.02 23.38
C ALA A 84 -0.62 8.03 23.63
#